data_AF-A0A2R6DET6-F1
#
_entry.id   AF-A0A2R6DET6-F1
#
_cell.length_a   1.000
_cell.length_b   1.000
_cell.length_c   1.000
_cell.angle_alpha   90.00
_cell.angle_beta   90.00
_cell.angle_gamma   90.00
#
_symmetry.space_group_name_H-M   'P 1'
#
loop_
_entity.id
_entity.type
_entity.pdbx_description
1 polymer ?
#
loop_
_entity_poly.entity_id
_entity_poly.type
_entity_poly.pdbx_seq_one_letter_code
_entity_poly.pdbx_strand_id
1 'polypeptide(L)'
;MTDDADGTTDQEATVNDTVAEAAEAIPVPDVEHAAEYTAPSDRERAFMEAFLPGPVTVVLERRPMVPDALTAGRDRVGVRVPDHEIALSLLREAAPVTATSANVSGRPSARGVADLDDRIRESATVVVDGGETPGGGSTVVDVAREEIHRRGPLADDIEAWLAEH
;
A
#
# COMPACT_ATOMS: atom_id res chain seq x y z
N MET A 1 -12.54 -52.26 -17.82
CA MET A 1 -13.53 -52.04 -16.74
C MET A 1 -12.68 -51.88 -15.48
N THR A 2 -12.17 -50.66 -15.30
CA THR A 2 -12.38 -49.79 -14.10
C THR A 2 -11.69 -50.42 -12.88
N ASP A 3 -10.70 -49.80 -12.24
CA ASP A 3 -10.75 -48.46 -11.68
C ASP A 3 -9.32 -48.13 -11.18
N ASP A 4 -8.63 -47.15 -11.77
CA ASP A 4 -7.37 -46.63 -11.24
C ASP A 4 -7.72 -45.39 -10.42
N ALA A 5 -7.64 -45.51 -9.11
CA ALA A 5 -7.87 -44.43 -8.17
C ALA A 5 -6.80 -43.35 -8.33
N ASP A 6 -7.17 -42.27 -9.00
CA ASP A 6 -6.44 -41.01 -9.05
C ASP A 6 -6.47 -40.37 -7.65
N GLY A 7 -5.41 -40.65 -6.88
CA GLY A 7 -5.11 -39.96 -5.63
C GLY A 7 -4.63 -38.54 -5.94
N THR A 8 -5.54 -37.67 -6.33
CA THR A 8 -5.29 -36.23 -6.31
C THR A 8 -5.25 -35.78 -4.86
N THR A 9 -4.04 -35.66 -4.33
CA THR A 9 -3.77 -34.94 -3.09
C THR A 9 -4.25 -33.51 -3.28
N ASP A 10 -5.37 -33.15 -2.63
CA ASP A 10 -5.75 -31.77 -2.36
C ASP A 10 -4.60 -31.13 -1.55
N GLN A 11 -3.68 -30.48 -2.25
CA GLN A 11 -2.88 -29.42 -1.67
C GLN A 11 -3.83 -28.23 -1.53
N GLU A 12 -4.41 -28.08 -0.33
CA GLU A 12 -4.97 -26.82 0.12
C GLU A 12 -3.90 -25.75 -0.09
N ALA A 13 -4.03 -24.99 -1.17
CA ALA A 13 -3.22 -23.82 -1.42
C ALA A 13 -3.46 -22.86 -0.26
N THR A 14 -2.47 -22.75 0.62
CA THR A 14 -2.41 -21.71 1.64
C THR A 14 -2.69 -20.38 0.94
N VAL A 15 -3.82 -19.77 1.30
CA VAL A 15 -4.26 -18.49 0.74
C VAL A 15 -3.23 -17.44 1.15
N ASN A 16 -2.27 -17.16 0.27
CA ASN A 16 -1.30 -16.10 0.48
C ASN A 16 -2.06 -14.77 0.68
N ASP A 17 -1.78 -14.10 1.80
CA ASP A 17 -2.29 -12.77 2.16
C ASP A 17 -1.76 -11.71 1.18
N THR A 18 -2.39 -11.58 0.01
CA THR A 18 -1.92 -10.69 -1.07
C THR A 18 -2.20 -9.20 -0.81
N VAL A 19 -2.57 -8.79 0.41
CA VAL A 19 -2.44 -7.37 0.81
C VAL A 19 -0.95 -6.98 0.87
N ALA A 20 -0.07 -7.97 1.06
CA ALA A 20 1.38 -7.85 1.10
C ALA A 20 2.03 -7.36 -0.22
N GLU A 21 1.44 -7.67 -1.38
CA GLU A 21 2.04 -7.35 -2.68
C GLU A 21 1.49 -6.08 -3.35
N ALA A 22 0.30 -5.62 -2.96
CA ALA A 22 -0.45 -4.71 -3.80
C ALA A 22 0.05 -3.26 -3.70
N ALA A 23 0.29 -2.66 -4.87
CA ALA A 23 0.46 -1.23 -5.11
C ALA A 23 -0.82 -0.40 -4.80
N GLU A 24 -1.71 -0.92 -3.96
CA GLU A 24 -3.06 -0.42 -3.69
C GLU A 24 -3.12 0.09 -2.25
N ALA A 25 -2.32 1.10 -1.95
CA ALA A 25 -2.47 1.85 -0.72
C ALA A 25 -3.41 3.04 -0.96
N ILE A 26 -4.21 3.39 0.03
CA ILE A 26 -4.94 4.65 0.05
C ILE A 26 -3.98 5.74 0.56
N PRO A 27 -3.48 6.64 -0.29
CA PRO A 27 -2.81 7.84 0.18
C PRO A 27 -3.82 8.77 0.86
N VAL A 28 -3.42 9.31 2.00
CA VAL A 28 -4.19 10.29 2.79
C VAL A 28 -3.26 11.44 3.23
N PRO A 29 -3.78 12.63 3.51
CA PRO A 29 -2.95 13.79 3.83
C PRO A 29 -2.28 13.71 5.22
N ASP A 30 -2.84 12.94 6.16
CA ASP A 30 -2.32 12.77 7.52
C ASP A 30 -2.93 11.51 8.20
N VAL A 31 -2.46 11.23 9.42
CA VAL A 31 -2.90 10.08 10.25
C VAL A 31 -4.35 10.23 10.71
N GLU A 32 -4.87 11.45 10.85
CA GLU A 32 -6.24 11.69 11.27
C GLU A 32 -7.22 11.27 10.15
N HIS A 33 -6.92 11.63 8.91
CA HIS A 33 -7.69 11.20 7.74
C HIS A 33 -7.58 9.68 7.51
N ALA A 34 -6.46 9.03 7.86
CA ALA A 34 -6.35 7.58 7.79
C ALA A 34 -7.47 6.89 8.59
N ALA A 35 -7.76 7.40 9.79
CA ALA A 35 -8.75 6.84 10.71
C ALA A 35 -10.21 7.00 10.23
N GLU A 36 -10.47 7.79 9.20
CA GLU A 36 -11.78 7.88 8.54
C GLU A 36 -12.08 6.64 7.68
N TYR A 37 -11.03 6.01 7.14
CA TYR A 37 -11.12 4.84 6.25
C TYR A 37 -10.76 3.53 6.95
N THR A 38 -10.05 3.61 8.09
CA THR A 38 -9.57 2.44 8.82
C THR A 38 -9.93 2.51 10.30
N ALA A 39 -9.74 1.39 11.00
CA ALA A 39 -9.98 1.29 12.44
C ALA A 39 -8.67 0.93 13.19
N PRO A 40 -7.68 1.86 13.24
CA PRO A 40 -6.41 1.58 13.89
C PRO A 40 -6.57 1.47 15.41
N SER A 41 -5.93 0.45 15.99
CA SER A 41 -5.67 0.33 17.42
C SER A 41 -4.73 1.44 17.92
N ASP A 42 -4.60 1.56 19.24
CA ASP A 42 -3.68 2.54 19.85
C ASP A 42 -2.21 2.29 19.45
N ARG A 43 -1.81 1.01 19.32
CA ARG A 43 -0.46 0.63 18.88
C ARG A 43 -0.23 1.00 17.41
N GLU A 44 -1.20 0.73 16.54
CA GLU A 44 -1.13 1.13 15.13
C GLU A 44 -1.11 2.66 14.96
N ARG A 45 -1.85 3.40 15.81
CA ARG A 45 -1.80 4.86 15.84
C ARG A 45 -0.43 5.38 16.25
N ALA A 46 0.13 4.85 17.33
CA ALA A 46 1.47 5.21 17.79
C ALA A 46 2.54 4.90 16.72
N PHE A 47 2.41 3.78 16.01
CA PHE A 47 3.27 3.45 14.88
C PHE A 47 3.15 4.49 13.75
N MET A 48 1.91 4.82 13.35
CA MET A 48 1.68 5.82 12.31
C MET A 48 2.26 7.18 12.69
N GLU A 49 2.12 7.62 13.94
CA GLU A 49 2.72 8.87 14.42
C GLU A 49 4.26 8.86 14.40
N ALA A 50 4.88 7.70 14.55
CA ALA A 50 6.34 7.55 14.54
C ALA A 50 6.94 7.52 13.12
N PHE A 51 6.23 6.93 12.15
CA PHE A 51 6.77 6.64 10.81
C PHE A 51 6.10 7.37 9.65
N LEU A 52 5.00 8.11 9.90
CA LEU A 52 4.29 8.89 8.90
C LEU A 52 4.32 10.40 9.25
N PRO A 53 4.45 11.30 8.25
CA PRO A 53 4.65 11.07 6.82
C PRO A 53 5.96 10.36 6.50
N GLY A 54 5.95 9.47 5.50
CA GLY A 54 7.15 8.72 5.19
C GLY A 54 7.01 7.63 4.11
N PRO A 55 8.09 6.90 3.82
CA PRO A 55 8.14 5.83 2.82
C PRO A 55 7.55 4.50 3.33
N VAL A 56 6.45 4.56 4.08
CA VAL A 56 5.84 3.40 4.75
C VAL A 56 4.36 3.28 4.35
N THR A 57 3.91 2.04 4.15
CA THR A 57 2.51 1.66 4.00
C THR A 57 2.12 0.79 5.19
N VAL A 58 1.09 1.20 5.92
CA VAL A 58 0.57 0.48 7.09
C VAL A 58 -0.69 -0.28 6.69
N VAL A 59 -0.71 -1.59 6.93
CA VAL A 59 -1.88 -2.45 6.71
C VAL A 59 -2.78 -2.37 7.93
N LEU A 60 -4.04 -1.96 7.72
CA LEU A 60 -5.00 -1.72 8.79
C LEU A 60 -6.35 -2.39 8.46
N GLU A 61 -7.15 -2.64 9.49
CA GLU A 61 -8.56 -3.01 9.35
C GLU A 61 -9.32 -1.88 8.63
N ARG A 62 -10.00 -2.21 7.52
CA ARG A 62 -10.77 -1.24 6.73
C ARG A 62 -12.12 -0.96 7.41
N ARG A 63 -12.67 0.22 7.17
CA ARG A 63 -14.07 0.53 7.46
C ARG A 63 -14.97 0.10 6.29
N PRO A 64 -16.28 -0.13 6.52
CA PRO A 64 -17.22 -0.53 5.46
C PRO A 64 -17.34 0.45 4.28
N MET A 65 -16.93 1.71 4.45
CA MET A 65 -16.93 2.70 3.37
C MET A 65 -15.81 2.49 2.33
N VAL A 66 -14.76 1.73 2.67
CA VAL A 66 -13.68 1.39 1.74
C VAL A 66 -14.22 0.36 0.74
N PRO A 67 -14.27 0.66 -0.57
CA PRO A 67 -14.82 -0.26 -1.55
C PRO A 67 -14.02 -1.57 -1.64
N ASP A 68 -14.71 -2.68 -1.88
CA ASP A 68 -14.07 -4.00 -2.06
C ASP A 68 -13.08 -4.02 -3.25
N ALA A 69 -13.27 -3.13 -4.23
CA ALA A 69 -12.36 -2.96 -5.35
C ALA A 69 -10.95 -2.51 -4.93
N LEU A 70 -10.79 -1.91 -3.75
CA LEU A 70 -9.49 -1.49 -3.20
C LEU A 70 -8.85 -2.52 -2.28
N THR A 71 -9.60 -3.53 -1.88
CA THR A 71 -9.10 -4.55 -0.95
C THR A 71 -9.16 -5.95 -1.56
N ALA A 72 -9.52 -6.06 -2.84
CA ALA A 72 -9.85 -7.32 -3.49
C ALA A 72 -10.83 -8.17 -2.65
N GLY A 73 -11.81 -7.51 -2.01
CA GLY A 73 -12.80 -8.15 -1.13
C GLY A 73 -12.29 -8.56 0.25
N ARG A 74 -11.09 -8.12 0.67
CA ARG A 74 -10.52 -8.40 2.00
C ARG A 74 -10.93 -7.35 3.04
N ASP A 75 -10.73 -7.67 4.31
CA ASP A 75 -11.06 -6.82 5.46
C ASP A 75 -9.97 -5.79 5.79
N ARG A 76 -8.81 -5.87 5.13
CA ARG A 76 -7.67 -4.99 5.39
C ARG A 76 -7.27 -4.20 4.16
N VAL A 77 -6.70 -3.02 4.40
CA VAL A 77 -6.27 -2.07 3.37
C VAL A 77 -4.95 -1.43 3.78
N GLY A 78 -4.08 -1.16 2.80
CA GLY A 78 -2.88 -0.37 3.01
C GLY A 78 -3.20 1.12 3.06
N VAL A 79 -2.62 1.85 4.00
CA VAL A 79 -2.70 3.32 4.07
C VAL A 79 -1.30 3.91 4.11
N ARG A 80 -1.11 5.08 3.50
CA ARG A 80 0.15 5.83 3.57
C ARG A 80 -0.09 7.33 3.62
N VAL A 81 0.81 8.04 4.30
CA VAL A 81 0.91 9.50 4.24
C VAL A 81 2.21 9.83 3.52
N PRO A 82 2.19 10.29 2.26
CA PRO A 82 3.41 10.54 1.51
C PRO A 82 4.15 11.76 2.05
N ASP A 83 5.46 11.64 2.25
CA ASP A 83 6.34 12.77 2.56
C ASP A 83 6.72 13.53 1.27
N HIS A 84 5.72 14.15 0.64
CA HIS A 84 5.91 14.93 -0.58
C HIS A 84 4.87 16.06 -0.66
N GLU A 85 5.33 17.31 -0.64
CA GLU A 85 4.48 18.50 -0.52
C GLU A 85 3.39 18.61 -1.61
N ILE A 86 3.75 18.35 -2.88
CA ILE A 86 2.78 18.35 -3.99
C ILE A 86 1.71 17.26 -3.80
N ALA A 87 2.11 16.04 -3.43
CA ALA A 87 1.17 14.95 -3.19
C ALA A 87 0.23 15.29 -2.02
N LEU A 88 0.76 15.80 -0.91
CA LEU A 88 -0.04 16.22 0.24
C LEU A 88 -1.00 17.35 -0.10
N SER A 89 -0.57 18.33 -0.90
CA SER A 89 -1.43 19.44 -1.33
C SER A 89 -2.60 18.94 -2.19
N LEU A 90 -2.35 17.98 -3.09
CA LEU A 90 -3.43 17.33 -3.85
C LEU A 90 -4.36 16.52 -2.94
N LEU A 91 -3.80 15.76 -2.00
CA LEU A 91 -4.58 14.92 -1.08
C LEU A 91 -5.48 15.74 -0.17
N ARG A 92 -5.07 16.92 0.29
CA ARG A 92 -5.92 17.80 1.11
C ARG A 92 -7.17 18.27 0.36
N GLU A 93 -7.11 18.39 -0.96
CA GLU A 93 -8.22 18.86 -1.79
C GLU A 93 -9.06 17.72 -2.37
N ALA A 94 -8.47 16.53 -2.53
CA ALA A 94 -9.05 15.45 -3.34
C ALA A 94 -9.05 14.07 -2.68
N ALA A 95 -8.57 13.92 -1.44
CA ALA A 95 -8.58 12.63 -0.76
C ALA A 95 -10.03 12.14 -0.50
N PRO A 96 -10.25 10.82 -0.55
CA PRO A 96 -9.27 9.77 -0.83
C PRO A 96 -9.09 9.59 -2.35
N VAL A 97 -7.83 9.49 -2.81
CA VAL A 97 -7.51 9.11 -4.19
C VAL A 97 -6.82 7.77 -4.19
N THR A 98 -7.20 6.91 -5.12
CA THR A 98 -6.54 5.62 -5.29
C THR A 98 -5.30 5.82 -6.14
N ALA A 99 -4.12 5.60 -5.59
CA ALA A 99 -2.87 5.71 -6.33
C ALA A 99 -2.29 4.32 -6.55
N THR A 100 -2.45 3.80 -7.77
CA THR A 100 -1.62 2.68 -8.22
C THR A 100 -0.25 3.23 -8.63
N SER A 101 0.79 2.41 -8.54
CA SER A 101 2.08 2.78 -9.09
C SER A 101 1.88 3.03 -10.59
N ALA A 102 2.20 4.24 -11.07
CA ALA A 102 1.98 4.67 -12.45
C ALA A 102 2.93 3.95 -13.42
N ASN A 103 2.82 2.63 -13.50
CA ASN A 103 3.60 1.76 -14.36
C ASN A 103 2.71 0.67 -14.95
N VAL A 104 3.09 0.26 -16.15
CA VAL A 104 2.59 -0.99 -16.73
C VAL A 104 3.13 -2.14 -15.87
N SER A 105 2.29 -3.14 -15.57
CA SER A 105 2.69 -4.31 -14.80
C SER A 105 3.98 -4.93 -15.36
N GLY A 106 4.96 -5.17 -14.49
CA GLY A 106 6.28 -5.71 -14.85
C GLY A 106 7.33 -4.68 -15.31
N ARG A 107 7.01 -3.39 -15.35
CA ARG A 107 7.99 -2.31 -15.55
C ARG A 107 8.38 -1.63 -14.24
N PRO A 108 9.61 -1.10 -14.11
CA PRO A 108 9.99 -0.25 -13.00
C PRO A 108 9.01 0.92 -12.85
N SER A 109 8.74 1.33 -11.61
CA SER A 109 7.95 2.53 -11.35
C SER A 109 8.63 3.76 -11.96
N ALA A 110 7.85 4.60 -12.63
CA ALA A 110 8.33 5.87 -13.16
C ALA A 110 8.86 6.75 -12.03
N ARG A 111 10.02 7.37 -12.22
CA ARG A 111 10.63 8.26 -11.22
C ARG A 111 10.42 9.72 -11.56
N GLY A 112 10.27 10.06 -12.85
CA GLY A 112 9.78 11.34 -13.32
C GLY A 112 8.82 11.21 -14.50
N VAL A 113 8.30 12.34 -14.98
CA VAL A 113 7.34 12.38 -16.10
C VAL A 113 7.92 11.80 -17.40
N ALA A 114 9.24 11.91 -17.59
CA ALA A 114 9.93 11.35 -18.76
C ALA A 114 9.95 9.82 -18.78
N ASP A 115 9.76 9.16 -17.63
CA ASP A 115 9.75 7.69 -17.52
C ASP A 115 8.35 7.10 -17.68
N LEU A 116 7.30 7.94 -17.74
CA LEU A 116 5.93 7.48 -17.90
C LEU A 116 5.75 6.79 -19.26
N ASP A 117 5.07 5.65 -19.26
CA ASP A 117 4.65 4.99 -20.50
C ASP A 117 3.76 5.95 -21.30
N ASP A 118 4.01 6.07 -22.60
CA ASP A 118 3.29 7.01 -23.47
C ASP A 118 1.77 6.81 -23.38
N ARG A 119 1.28 5.58 -23.20
CA ARG A 119 -0.16 5.31 -23.06
C ARG A 119 -0.74 5.92 -21.78
N ILE A 120 0.02 5.90 -20.68
CA ILE A 120 -0.40 6.54 -19.43
C ILE A 120 -0.39 8.06 -19.63
N ARG A 121 0.66 8.59 -20.25
CA ARG A 121 0.79 10.03 -20.53
C ARG A 121 -0.32 10.55 -21.45
N GLU A 122 -0.71 9.78 -22.47
CA GLU A 122 -1.75 10.12 -23.43
C GLU A 122 -3.18 9.96 -22.86
N SER A 123 -3.38 9.03 -21.91
CA SER A 123 -4.68 8.82 -21.26
C SER A 123 -4.92 9.71 -20.04
N ALA A 124 -3.87 10.29 -19.47
CA ALA A 124 -3.97 11.20 -18.34
C ALA A 124 -4.60 12.54 -18.75
N THR A 125 -5.69 12.93 -18.09
CA THR A 125 -6.30 14.26 -18.26
C THR A 125 -5.35 15.37 -17.81
N VAL A 126 -4.57 15.11 -16.76
CA VAL A 126 -3.62 16.06 -16.16
C VAL A 126 -2.38 15.30 -15.73
N VAL A 127 -1.21 15.90 -15.97
CA VAL A 127 0.09 15.45 -15.45
C VAL A 127 0.66 16.55 -14.58
N VAL A 128 1.00 16.22 -13.33
CA VAL A 128 1.67 17.13 -12.40
C VAL A 128 3.14 16.72 -12.31
N ASP A 129 4.04 17.60 -12.78
CA ASP A 129 5.47 17.35 -12.75
C ASP A 129 6.10 17.95 -11.48
N GLY A 130 6.49 17.06 -10.55
CA GLY A 130 7.20 17.41 -9.32
C GLY A 130 8.70 17.17 -9.39
N GLY A 131 9.25 16.80 -10.56
CA GLY A 131 10.64 16.37 -10.70
C GLY A 131 10.85 14.88 -10.43
N GLU A 132 12.11 14.48 -10.26
CA GLU A 132 12.50 13.09 -10.07
C GLU A 132 12.33 12.65 -8.60
N THR A 133 11.64 11.54 -8.39
CA THR A 133 11.46 10.92 -7.07
C THR A 133 12.63 9.99 -6.72
N PRO A 134 12.92 9.75 -5.43
CA PRO A 134 13.98 8.84 -5.00
C PRO A 134 13.83 7.40 -5.50
N GLY A 135 12.62 7.01 -5.93
CA GLY A 135 12.32 5.62 -6.31
C GLY A 135 12.39 4.66 -5.12
N GLY A 136 12.19 3.37 -5.41
CA GLY A 136 12.06 2.34 -4.38
C GLY A 136 10.66 2.34 -3.76
N GLY A 137 10.00 1.18 -3.73
CA GLY A 137 8.69 1.05 -3.11
C GLY A 137 8.73 1.34 -1.60
N SER A 138 7.58 1.64 -1.00
CA SER A 138 7.46 1.76 0.45
C SER A 138 7.71 0.43 1.17
N THR A 139 8.17 0.50 2.41
CA THR A 139 8.05 -0.64 3.33
C THR A 139 6.57 -0.88 3.63
N VAL A 140 6.12 -2.14 3.56
CA VAL A 140 4.74 -2.53 3.89
C VAL A 140 4.76 -3.32 5.18
N VAL A 141 4.02 -2.84 6.18
CA VAL A 141 4.01 -3.39 7.55
C VAL A 141 2.58 -3.61 8.04
N ASP A 142 2.36 -4.73 8.69
CA ASP A 142 1.17 -5.04 9.48
C ASP A 142 1.55 -5.05 10.96
N VAL A 143 1.24 -3.96 11.65
CA VAL A 143 1.61 -3.76 13.06
C VAL A 143 0.82 -4.72 13.97
N ALA A 144 -0.43 -5.03 13.62
CA ALA A 144 -1.24 -5.96 14.41
C ALA A 144 -0.70 -7.39 14.37
N ARG A 145 -0.02 -7.76 13.27
CA ARG A 145 0.64 -9.07 13.10
C ARG A 145 2.15 -9.06 13.36
N GLU A 146 2.72 -7.90 13.66
CA GLU A 146 4.18 -7.72 13.82
C GLU A 146 4.97 -8.20 12.60
N GLU A 147 4.42 -7.98 11.40
CA GLU A 147 4.96 -8.53 10.15
C GLU A 147 5.34 -7.41 9.17
N ILE A 148 6.54 -7.52 8.58
CA ILE A 148 6.96 -6.70 7.44
C ILE A 148 6.74 -7.51 6.16
N HIS A 149 5.62 -7.26 5.49
CA HIS A 149 5.25 -7.92 4.23
C HIS A 149 6.19 -7.58 3.07
N ARG A 150 6.69 -6.33 3.02
CA ARG A 150 7.67 -5.91 2.02
C ARG A 150 8.71 -5.01 2.66
N ARG A 151 9.96 -5.44 2.64
CA ARG A 151 11.09 -4.62 3.11
C ARG A 151 11.42 -3.53 2.08
N GLY A 152 11.56 -2.30 2.58
CA GLY A 152 11.95 -1.11 1.83
C GLY A 152 12.70 -0.13 2.75
N PRO A 153 12.58 1.18 2.53
CA PRO A 153 13.15 2.18 3.44
C PRO A 153 12.63 2.03 4.89
N LEU A 154 13.50 2.25 5.88
CA LEU A 154 13.19 2.15 7.32
C LEU A 154 12.84 0.74 7.83
N ALA A 155 13.02 -0.33 7.05
CA ALA A 155 12.63 -1.68 7.48
C ALA A 155 13.29 -2.12 8.81
N ASP A 156 14.57 -1.83 8.99
CA ASP A 156 15.30 -2.22 10.21
C ASP A 156 14.84 -1.40 11.44
N ASP A 157 14.55 -0.11 11.25
CA ASP A 157 14.01 0.76 12.31
C ASP A 157 12.59 0.34 12.72
N ILE A 158 11.76 -0.07 11.74
CA ILE A 158 10.42 -0.60 11.96
C ILE A 158 10.48 -1.92 12.73
N GLU A 159 11.39 -2.82 12.37
CA GLU A 159 11.59 -4.09 13.05
C GLU A 159 12.03 -3.89 14.51
N ALA A 160 12.91 -2.92 14.76
CA ALA A 160 13.29 -2.53 16.11
C ALA A 160 12.09 -1.95 16.89
N TRP A 161 11.30 -1.06 16.28
CA TRP A 161 10.14 -0.47 16.93
C TRP A 161 9.09 -1.52 17.34
N LEU A 162 8.81 -2.49 16.45
CA LEU A 162 7.86 -3.58 16.70
C LEU A 162 8.29 -4.47 17.87
N ALA A 163 9.60 -4.65 18.08
CA ALA A 163 10.12 -5.44 19.19
C ALA A 163 10.02 -4.73 20.55
N GLU A 164 9.88 -3.40 20.56
CA GLU A 164 9.92 -2.57 21.77
C GLU A 164 8.55 -2.11 22.29
N HIS A 165 7.52 -2.08 21.43
CA HIS A 165 6.19 -1.51 21.70
C HIS A 165 5.10 -2.53 21.44
#